data_AF-A0A950TQG0-F1
#
_entry.id   AF-A0A950TQG0-F1
#
_cell.length_a   1.000
_cell.length_b   1.000
_cell.length_c   1.000
_cell.angle_alpha   90.00
_cell.angle_beta   90.00
_cell.angle_gamma   90.00
#
_symmetry.space_group_name_H-M   'P 1'
#
loop_
_entity.id
_entity.type
_entity.pdbx_description
1 polymer ?
#
loop_
_entity_poly.entity_id
_entity_poly.type
_entity_poly.pdbx_seq_one_letter_code
_entity_poly.pdbx_strand_id
1 'polypeptide(L)' 'MELRTEARTFVPRPVNTCAQCGDTIFMPEWSEHVDDCRVRHLWACQSCGYAFETTVRFAPLKKAS' A
#
# COMPACT_ATOMS: atom_id res chain seq x y z
N MET A 1 31.85 25.19 -2.21
CA MET A 1 30.39 25.03 -2.01
C MET A 1 30.17 23.53 -1.87
N GLU A 2 30.16 23.03 -0.63
CA GLU A 2 30.00 21.60 -0.38
C GLU A 2 28.52 21.26 -0.53
N LEU A 3 28.12 20.76 -1.70
CA LEU A 3 26.78 20.23 -1.92
C LEU A 3 26.63 18.96 -1.09
N ARG A 4 26.07 19.08 0.11
CA ARG A 4 25.61 17.93 0.89
C ARG A 4 24.49 17.25 0.12
N THR A 5 24.83 16.22 -0.65
CA THR A 5 23.86 15.27 -1.17
C THR A 5 23.34 14.48 0.02
N GLU A 6 22.21 14.92 0.57
CA GLU A 6 21.45 14.11 1.51
C GLU A 6 21.04 12.83 0.79
N ALA A 7 21.68 11.72 1.13
CA ALA A 7 21.33 10.41 0.63
C ALA A 7 19.92 10.08 1.12
N ARG A 8 18.93 10.32 0.25
CA ARG A 8 17.54 9.91 0.45
C ARG A 8 17.55 8.40 0.67
N THR A 9 17.34 7.96 1.91
CA THR A 9 17.20 6.55 2.23
C THR A 9 16.04 5.99 1.43
N PHE A 10 16.33 5.10 0.49
CA PHE A 10 15.30 4.40 -0.28
C PHE A 10 14.58 3.45 0.68
N VAL A 11 13.37 3.82 1.10
CA VAL A 11 12.48 2.92 1.81
C VAL A 11 11.72 2.12 0.75
N PRO A 12 12.02 0.82 0.56
CA PRO A 12 11.25 0.01 -0.38
C PRO A 12 9.78 0.02 0.05
N ARG A 13 8.88 0.31 -0.90
CA ARG A 13 7.46 0.17 -0.63
C ARG A 13 7.16 -1.30 -0.36
N PRO A 14 6.33 -1.63 0.65
CA PRO A 14 5.87 -2.99 0.85
C PRO A 14 5.23 -3.51 -0.44
N VAL A 15 5.63 -4.70 -0.86
CA VAL A 15 5.15 -5.36 -2.08
C VAL A 15 4.25 -6.52 -1.66
N ASN A 16 3.04 -6.59 -2.21
CA ASN A 16 2.14 -7.72 -1.94
C ASN A 16 2.47 -8.87 -2.89
N THR A 17 2.47 -10.09 -2.36
CA THR A 17 2.63 -11.32 -3.15
C THR A 17 1.37 -12.16 -3.08
N CYS A 18 1.06 -12.87 -4.16
CA CYS A 18 -0.09 -13.75 -4.25
C CYS A 18 0.11 -14.96 -3.34
N ALA A 19 -0.86 -15.22 -2.45
CA ALA A 19 -0.80 -16.37 -1.55
C ALA A 19 -0.89 -17.73 -2.28
N GLN A 20 -1.36 -17.77 -3.53
CA GLN A 20 -1.54 -18.99 -4.31
C GLN A 20 -0.33 -19.32 -5.19
N CYS A 21 0.14 -18.37 -5.99
CA CYS A 21 1.24 -18.60 -6.95
C CYS A 21 2.55 -17.90 -6.59
N GLY A 22 2.56 -17.03 -5.58
CA GLY A 22 3.75 -16.27 -5.17
C GLY A 22 4.03 -15.01 -6.02
N ASP A 23 3.30 -14.80 -7.12
CA ASP A 23 3.54 -13.65 -7.99
C ASP A 23 3.31 -12.30 -7.29
N THR A 24 4.14 -11.34 -7.65
CA THR A 24 4.04 -9.97 -7.15
C THR A 24 2.81 -9.26 -7.71
N ILE A 25 2.04 -8.62 -6.83
CA ILE A 25 0.90 -7.76 -7.16
C ILE A 25 1.29 -6.31 -6.84
N PHE A 26 1.61 -5.53 -7.89
CA PHE A 26 2.15 -4.18 -7.74
C PHE A 26 1.12 -3.11 -7.33
N MET A 27 -0.14 -3.29 -7.73
CA MET A 27 -1.20 -2.33 -7.45
C MET A 27 -2.52 -3.06 -7.16
N PRO A 28 -3.38 -2.50 -6.29
CA PRO A 28 -4.73 -3.00 -6.13
C PRO A 28 -5.57 -2.65 -7.36
N GLU A 29 -6.56 -3.48 -7.64
CA GLU A 29 -7.57 -3.25 -8.68
C GLU A 29 -8.50 -2.10 -8.29
N TRP A 30 -8.80 -2.00 -6.99
CA TRP A 30 -9.67 -0.96 -6.46
C TRP A 30 -9.21 -0.50 -5.08
N SER A 31 -9.41 0.79 -4.80
CA SER A 31 -9.19 1.38 -3.48
C SER A 31 -10.38 2.22 -3.07
N GLU A 32 -10.88 2.00 -1.86
CA GLU A 32 -12.05 2.66 -1.30
C GLU A 32 -11.69 3.35 0.01
N HIS A 33 -12.09 4.62 0.17
CA HIS A 33 -12.09 5.30 1.45
C HIS A 33 -13.31 4.82 2.24
N VAL A 34 -13.08 4.08 3.32
CA VAL A 34 -14.16 3.50 4.14
C VAL A 34 -14.61 4.50 5.20
N ASP A 35 -13.65 5.14 5.86
CA ASP A 35 -13.84 6.22 6.85
C ASP A 35 -12.56 7.06 6.97
N ASP A 36 -12.59 8.08 7.83
CA ASP A 36 -11.47 9.02 8.07
C ASP A 36 -10.12 8.34 8.35
N CYS A 37 -10.15 7.11 8.85
CA CYS A 37 -8.97 6.39 9.30
C CYS A 37 -8.75 5.08 8.55
N ARG A 38 -9.56 4.74 7.54
CA ARG A 38 -9.51 3.42 6.91
C ARG A 38 -9.63 3.50 5.39
N VAL A 39 -8.68 2.86 4.73
CA VAL A 39 -8.72 2.62 3.28
C VAL A 39 -8.70 1.13 3.05
N ARG A 40 -9.60 0.65 2.18
CA ARG A 40 -9.67 -0.74 1.77
C ARG A 40 -9.16 -0.90 0.35
N HIS A 41 -8.39 -1.96 0.12
CA HIS A 41 -7.82 -2.30 -1.17
C HIS A 41 -8.31 -3.68 -1.61
N LEU A 42 -8.77 -3.80 -2.84
CA LEU A 42 -9.02 -5.08 -3.51
C LEU A 42 -7.81 -5.43 -4.38
N TRP A 43 -7.21 -6.58 -4.13
CA TRP A 43 -6.06 -7.10 -4.87
C TRP A 43 -6.52 -8.24 -5.76
N ALA A 44 -5.99 -8.30 -6.98
CA ALA A 44 -6.21 -9.42 -7.89
C ALA A 44 -4.88 -9.82 -8.54
N CYS A 45 -4.54 -11.10 -8.47
CA CYS A 45 -3.37 -11.65 -9.14
C CYS A 45 -3.66 -11.81 -10.63
N GLN A 46 -2.86 -11.15 -11.48
CA GLN A 46 -3.01 -11.23 -12.93
C GLN A 46 -2.67 -12.63 -13.49
N SER A 47 -1.85 -13.41 -12.79
CA SER A 47 -1.41 -14.73 -13.26
C SER A 47 -2.39 -15.86 -12.97
N CYS A 48 -3.04 -15.83 -11.80
CA CYS A 48 -3.93 -16.92 -11.36
C CYS A 48 -5.36 -16.50 -11.03
N GLY A 49 -5.66 -15.20 -11.05
CA GLY A 49 -7.00 -14.66 -10.78
C GLY A 49 -7.39 -14.64 -9.30
N TYR A 50 -6.53 -15.11 -8.37
CA TYR A 50 -6.82 -15.04 -6.94
C TYR A 50 -6.97 -13.59 -6.48
N ALA A 51 -8.07 -13.30 -5.77
CA ALA A 51 -8.39 -11.98 -5.27
C ALA A 51 -8.61 -11.96 -3.75
N PHE A 52 -8.21 -10.86 -3.10
CA PHE A 52 -8.37 -10.68 -1.66
C PHE A 52 -8.41 -9.19 -1.28
N GLU A 53 -8.91 -8.87 -0.08
CA GLU A 53 -8.99 -7.51 0.42
C GLU A 53 -7.96 -7.26 1.54
N THR A 54 -7.42 -6.04 1.59
CA THR A 54 -6.68 -5.53 2.77
C THR A 54 -7.27 -4.22 3.26
N THR A 55 -7.14 -3.92 4.55
CA THR A 55 -7.56 -2.64 5.13
C THR A 55 -6.38 -1.97 5.81
N VAL A 56 -5.99 -0.80 5.33
CA VAL A 56 -5.00 0.08 5.95
C VAL A 56 -5.70 0.95 6.97
N ARG A 57 -5.15 1.03 8.18
CA ARG A 57 -5.65 1.90 9.26
C ARG A 57 -4.64 3.01 9.54
N PHE A 58 -5.11 4.25 9.44
CA PHE A 58 -4.36 5.44 9.81
C PHE A 58 -4.69 5.85 11.24
N ALA A 59 -3.75 6.52 11.92
CA ALA A 59 -4.07 7.18 13.16
C ALA A 59 -5.07 8.32 12.88
N PRO A 60 -6.08 8.53 13.74
CA PRO A 60 -7.01 9.63 13.57
C PRO A 60 -6.26 10.96 13.52
N LEU A 61 -6.64 11.81 12.57
CA LEU A 61 -6.15 13.18 12.51
C LEU A 61 -6.57 13.87 13.82
N LYS A 62 -5.58 14.40 14.55
CA LYS A 62 -5.87 15.24 15.71
C LYS A 62 -6.59 16.47 15.19
N LYS A 63 -7.85 16.67 15.59
CA LYS A 63 -8.54 17.94 15.31
C LYS A 63 -7.76 19.04 16.04
N ALA A 64 -7.29 20.05 15.31
CA ALA A 64 -6.77 21.26 15.92
C ALA A 64 -7.94 21.93 16.66
N SER A 65 -7.79 22.10 17.97
CA SER A 65 -8.75 22.80 18.83
C SER A 65 -8.53 24.30 18.82
#